data_AF-C3Z6J2-F1
#
_entry.id   AF-C3Z6J2-F1
#
_cell.length_a   1.000
_cell.length_b   1.000
_cell.length_c   1.000
_cell.angle_alpha   90.00
_cell.angle_beta   90.00
_cell.angle_gamma   90.00
#
_symmetry.space_group_name_H-M   'P 1'
#
loop_
_entity.id
_entity.type
_entity.pdbx_description
1 polymer ?
#
loop_
_entity_poly.entity_id
_entity_poly.type
_entity_poly.pdbx_seq_one_letter_code
_entity_poly.pdbx_strand_id
1 'polypeptide(L)'
;QCEAGYAGSQDGLTCGPDSDQDGYPDVSLPCNDTSCHQDNCPGIPNSGQEDADGDGVGNVCDEDADDDGFLNILDNCPLVANFYQTDVDGDGVGDACDNCPTDINTDQKDTDGDGWGDACDQDSDGDALIDSQDNCPFQLNGDQTDSDGDGVGDVCDNCPNVPNADQADADQNGLGDSCENDIDSDADGVPNSLDNCMMEPNSAQLDTDNDGQGDECDDDDDNDTVLDDVDNCRLVPNMDQADFDGNGVGDVCTLDFDKDGVMDADDVCPDNNVVSSTDFRNYVTVNLGDTNSNNPAPHWEFLNEGAEITQELNSDPGIILGTTKFGSVDYRGTFFVNTQVDDDFVGFVFSYQSNSRFYLVSWKQAGDGSGGQAGVQLKLVDSTTGPGQDLALALWKAAEVQGQTKLLWEDPNKLGWSDQTAYRWELKHLPTVGLIRLKLYAGRQLVVDSGNVLDQSLRGGRLGVYCYSQQNVIWSDLVTKC
;
A
#
# COMPACT_ATOMS: atom_id res chain seq x y z
N GLN A 1 -0.77 21.88 -3.84
CA GLN A 1 -1.83 20.85 -3.93
C GLN A 1 -3.22 21.49 -3.88
N CYS A 2 -4.11 21.04 -4.77
CA CYS A 2 -5.51 21.42 -4.82
C CYS A 2 -6.33 20.81 -3.66
N GLU A 3 -7.48 21.40 -3.33
CA GLU A 3 -8.40 20.85 -2.32
C GLU A 3 -9.21 19.68 -2.87
N ALA A 4 -9.73 18.79 -2.01
CA ALA A 4 -10.57 17.65 -2.41
C ALA A 4 -11.73 18.07 -3.35
N GLY A 5 -11.96 17.27 -4.41
CA GLY A 5 -12.87 17.59 -5.51
C GLY A 5 -12.32 18.59 -6.53
N TYR A 6 -11.00 18.84 -6.51
CA TYR A 6 -10.28 19.57 -7.54
C TYR A 6 -8.92 18.93 -7.81
N ALA A 7 -8.52 19.01 -9.07
CA ALA A 7 -7.21 18.59 -9.57
C ALA A 7 -6.54 19.71 -10.37
N GLY A 8 -5.23 19.59 -10.62
CA GLY A 8 -4.48 20.56 -11.41
C GLY A 8 -3.00 20.62 -11.03
N SER A 9 -2.39 21.80 -11.17
CA SER A 9 -0.94 21.95 -11.06
C SER A 9 -0.41 21.50 -9.68
N GLN A 10 0.79 20.92 -9.66
CA GLN A 10 1.40 20.38 -8.43
C GLN A 10 1.54 21.47 -7.35
N ASP A 11 1.90 22.69 -7.77
CA ASP A 11 1.97 23.88 -6.92
C ASP A 11 0.61 24.36 -6.37
N GLY A 12 -0.50 23.83 -6.88
CA GLY A 12 -1.87 24.19 -6.52
C GLY A 12 -2.33 25.58 -6.97
N LEU A 13 -1.58 26.24 -7.86
CA LEU A 13 -1.96 27.57 -8.37
C LEU A 13 -3.08 27.51 -9.42
N THR A 14 -3.21 26.39 -10.12
CA THR A 14 -4.23 26.17 -11.13
C THR A 14 -5.01 24.90 -10.79
N CYS A 15 -6.26 25.04 -10.35
CA CYS A 15 -7.13 23.93 -10.00
C CYS A 15 -8.46 24.00 -10.76
N GLY A 16 -8.94 22.84 -11.20
CA GLY A 16 -10.22 22.63 -11.89
C GLY A 16 -11.04 21.55 -11.18
N PRO A 17 -12.36 21.48 -11.42
CA PRO A 17 -13.18 20.41 -10.88
C PRO A 17 -12.64 19.03 -11.26
N ASP A 18 -12.73 18.12 -10.31
CA ASP A 18 -12.36 16.72 -10.42
C ASP A 18 -13.52 15.94 -9.75
N SER A 19 -14.29 15.25 -10.59
CA SER A 19 -15.60 14.70 -10.22
C SER A 19 -15.51 13.35 -9.52
N ASP A 20 -14.53 12.54 -9.90
CA ASP A 20 -14.24 11.21 -9.38
C ASP A 20 -13.00 11.16 -8.49
N GLN A 21 -12.33 12.29 -8.29
CA GLN A 21 -11.29 12.51 -7.26
C GLN A 21 -10.04 11.66 -7.46
N ASP A 22 -9.63 11.41 -8.69
CA ASP A 22 -8.44 10.62 -9.03
C ASP A 22 -7.18 11.47 -9.30
N GLY A 23 -7.30 12.79 -9.16
CA GLY A 23 -6.18 13.71 -9.34
C GLY A 23 -6.08 14.30 -10.75
N TYR A 24 -7.01 13.98 -11.66
CA TYR A 24 -7.13 14.63 -12.98
C TYR A 24 -8.39 15.48 -13.10
N PRO A 25 -8.32 16.67 -13.71
CA PRO A 25 -9.49 17.55 -13.84
C PRO A 25 -10.41 17.11 -14.99
N ASP A 26 -11.72 17.30 -14.80
CA ASP A 26 -12.77 17.01 -15.80
C ASP A 26 -12.50 17.65 -17.19
N VAL A 27 -11.71 18.73 -17.21
CA VAL A 27 -11.34 19.49 -18.40
C VAL A 27 -9.89 19.98 -18.29
N SER A 28 -9.20 20.08 -19.42
CA SER A 28 -7.81 20.55 -19.45
C SER A 28 -7.66 21.96 -18.88
N LEU A 29 -6.62 22.15 -18.07
CA LEU A 29 -6.29 23.39 -17.41
C LEU A 29 -5.09 24.09 -18.07
N PRO A 30 -4.96 25.42 -17.95
CA PRO A 30 -3.88 26.18 -18.59
C PRO A 30 -2.56 26.13 -17.77
N CYS A 31 -2.03 24.92 -17.57
CA CYS A 31 -0.74 24.65 -16.94
C CYS A 31 0.02 23.57 -17.72
N ASN A 32 1.31 23.39 -17.43
CA ASN A 32 2.18 22.45 -18.14
C ASN A 32 2.35 21.11 -17.42
N ASP A 33 1.84 20.98 -16.19
CA ASP A 33 1.93 19.74 -15.41
C ASP A 33 0.99 18.69 -16.01
N THR A 34 1.37 17.41 -15.95
CA THR A 34 0.56 16.30 -16.47
C THR A 34 -0.80 16.21 -15.79
N SER A 35 -0.86 16.49 -14.48
CA SER A 35 -2.08 16.60 -13.68
C SER A 35 -3.02 17.74 -14.10
N CYS A 36 -2.65 18.55 -15.11
CA CYS A 36 -3.52 19.55 -15.71
C CYS A 36 -4.21 19.07 -17.00
N HIS A 37 -3.85 17.89 -17.50
CA HIS A 37 -4.52 17.28 -18.65
C HIS A 37 -5.95 16.91 -18.31
N GLN A 38 -6.79 16.80 -19.35
CA GLN A 38 -8.16 16.37 -19.13
C GLN A 38 -8.16 14.89 -18.78
N ASP A 39 -8.92 14.54 -17.76
CA ASP A 39 -9.28 13.17 -17.41
C ASP A 39 -9.96 12.45 -18.59
N ASN A 40 -9.51 11.22 -18.88
CA ASN A 40 -9.95 10.37 -19.98
C ASN A 40 -11.10 9.41 -19.58
N CYS A 41 -11.44 9.32 -18.30
CA CYS A 41 -12.64 8.68 -17.77
C CYS A 41 -13.34 9.46 -16.62
N PRO A 42 -13.90 10.68 -16.86
CA PRO A 42 -14.38 11.62 -15.81
C PRO A 42 -15.52 11.22 -14.85
N GLY A 43 -15.90 9.95 -14.80
CA GLY A 43 -16.84 9.42 -13.83
C GLY A 43 -16.41 8.09 -13.21
N ILE A 44 -15.20 7.62 -13.47
CA ILE A 44 -14.63 6.39 -12.93
C ILE A 44 -13.16 6.69 -12.61
N PRO A 45 -12.75 6.69 -11.34
CA PRO A 45 -11.37 6.98 -10.98
C PRO A 45 -10.39 6.08 -11.71
N ASN A 46 -9.41 6.67 -12.39
CA ASN A 46 -8.29 5.98 -13.03
C ASN A 46 -7.05 6.87 -13.01
N SER A 47 -6.51 7.07 -11.81
CA SER A 47 -5.41 7.99 -11.52
C SER A 47 -4.11 7.71 -12.31
N GLY A 48 -3.97 6.56 -12.97
CA GLY A 48 -2.87 6.26 -13.88
C GLY A 48 -3.10 6.75 -15.31
N GLN A 49 -4.33 7.11 -15.67
CA GLN A 49 -4.75 7.62 -16.98
C GLN A 49 -4.39 6.69 -18.15
N GLU A 50 -4.23 5.39 -17.90
CA GLU A 50 -3.82 4.41 -18.91
C GLU A 50 -4.84 4.39 -20.08
N ASP A 51 -4.29 4.39 -21.31
CA ASP A 51 -5.01 4.50 -22.59
C ASP A 51 -4.17 3.73 -23.62
N ALA A 52 -4.53 2.46 -23.85
CA ALA A 52 -3.69 1.50 -24.55
C ALA A 52 -3.66 1.72 -26.09
N ASP A 53 -4.76 2.17 -26.68
CA ASP A 53 -4.85 2.47 -28.12
C ASP A 53 -4.55 3.95 -28.46
N GLY A 54 -4.58 4.84 -27.46
CA GLY A 54 -4.32 6.26 -27.60
C GLY A 54 -5.47 7.03 -28.27
N ASP A 55 -6.71 6.54 -28.19
CA ASP A 55 -7.88 7.19 -28.78
C ASP A 55 -8.41 8.37 -27.93
N GLY A 56 -7.95 8.46 -26.67
CA GLY A 56 -8.30 9.47 -25.69
C GLY A 56 -9.41 9.07 -24.71
N VAL A 57 -9.87 7.81 -24.74
CA VAL A 57 -10.72 7.17 -23.73
C VAL A 57 -9.82 6.28 -22.87
N GLY A 58 -9.93 6.40 -21.54
CA GLY A 58 -9.09 5.58 -20.65
C GLY A 58 -9.53 4.12 -20.63
N ASN A 59 -8.58 3.20 -20.39
CA ASN A 59 -8.80 1.75 -20.38
C ASN A 59 -10.00 1.32 -19.52
N VAL A 60 -10.20 1.96 -18.37
CA VAL A 60 -11.27 1.61 -17.41
C VAL A 60 -12.69 1.90 -17.94
N CYS A 61 -12.82 2.83 -18.88
CA CYS A 61 -14.10 3.25 -19.45
C CYS A 61 -14.21 3.02 -20.96
N ASP A 62 -13.23 2.33 -21.55
CA ASP A 62 -13.29 1.81 -22.91
C ASP A 62 -13.93 0.42 -22.95
N GLU A 63 -14.74 0.15 -23.97
CA GLU A 63 -15.32 -1.17 -24.22
C GLU A 63 -14.38 -2.11 -25.02
N ASP A 64 -13.38 -1.55 -25.71
CA ASP A 64 -12.40 -2.21 -26.60
C ASP A 64 -11.06 -1.44 -26.48
N ALA A 65 -10.34 -1.64 -25.37
CA ALA A 65 -9.26 -0.74 -24.93
C ALA A 65 -8.01 -0.77 -25.83
N ASP A 66 -7.86 -1.76 -26.69
CA ASP A 66 -6.76 -1.86 -27.65
C ASP A 66 -7.19 -1.77 -29.14
N ASP A 67 -8.48 -1.49 -29.37
CA ASP A 67 -9.10 -1.23 -30.67
C ASP A 67 -8.90 -2.38 -31.69
N ASP A 68 -8.80 -3.62 -31.21
CA ASP A 68 -8.57 -4.81 -32.03
C ASP A 68 -9.86 -5.45 -32.58
N GLY A 69 -11.01 -4.99 -32.08
CA GLY A 69 -12.35 -5.41 -32.48
C GLY A 69 -12.95 -6.54 -31.66
N PHE A 70 -12.29 -6.96 -30.56
CA PHE A 70 -12.86 -7.76 -29.49
C PHE A 70 -13.18 -6.86 -28.30
N LEU A 71 -14.38 -7.02 -27.71
CA LEU A 71 -14.70 -6.30 -26.48
C LEU A 71 -13.84 -6.86 -25.34
N ASN A 72 -13.37 -6.01 -24.42
CA ASN A 72 -12.50 -6.40 -23.28
C ASN A 72 -12.98 -7.68 -22.56
N ILE A 73 -14.29 -7.82 -22.35
CA ILE A 73 -14.91 -8.98 -21.69
C ILE A 73 -14.84 -10.32 -22.45
N LEU A 74 -14.46 -10.28 -23.72
CA LEU A 74 -14.31 -11.43 -24.62
C LEU A 74 -12.87 -11.58 -25.12
N ASP A 75 -12.00 -10.66 -24.72
CA ASP A 75 -10.62 -10.55 -25.14
C ASP A 75 -9.70 -11.23 -24.12
N ASN A 76 -8.79 -12.09 -24.57
CA ASN A 76 -7.77 -12.70 -23.74
C ASN A 76 -6.47 -11.88 -23.62
N CYS A 77 -6.38 -10.73 -24.30
CA CYS A 77 -5.38 -9.69 -24.12
C CYS A 77 -6.01 -8.28 -24.22
N PRO A 78 -6.86 -7.86 -23.28
CA PRO A 78 -7.66 -6.64 -23.42
C PRO A 78 -6.90 -5.31 -23.62
N LEU A 79 -5.57 -5.32 -23.42
CA LEU A 79 -4.70 -4.14 -23.53
C LEU A 79 -3.66 -4.28 -24.66
N VAL A 80 -3.67 -5.38 -25.41
CA VAL A 80 -2.67 -5.69 -26.45
C VAL A 80 -3.32 -6.35 -27.66
N ALA A 81 -3.49 -5.54 -28.73
CA ALA A 81 -4.25 -5.93 -29.91
C ALA A 81 -3.83 -7.29 -30.50
N ASN A 82 -4.76 -8.25 -30.52
CA ASN A 82 -4.51 -9.63 -30.86
C ASN A 82 -5.69 -10.31 -31.59
N PHE A 83 -6.07 -9.78 -32.76
CA PHE A 83 -7.15 -10.22 -33.67
C PHE A 83 -7.44 -11.73 -33.85
N TYR A 84 -6.49 -12.62 -33.54
CA TYR A 84 -6.64 -14.07 -33.64
C TYR A 84 -6.96 -14.77 -32.32
N GLN A 85 -6.86 -14.09 -31.18
CA GLN A 85 -7.17 -14.61 -29.83
C GLN A 85 -6.51 -15.98 -29.60
N THR A 86 -5.22 -16.08 -29.98
CA THR A 86 -4.47 -17.33 -29.82
C THR A 86 -4.04 -17.44 -28.36
N ASP A 87 -4.18 -18.63 -27.81
CA ASP A 87 -3.88 -18.99 -26.42
C ASP A 87 -3.47 -20.48 -26.47
N VAL A 88 -2.17 -20.73 -26.44
CA VAL A 88 -1.57 -22.05 -26.71
C VAL A 88 -1.72 -23.01 -25.53
N ASP A 89 -1.60 -22.53 -24.30
CA ASP A 89 -1.65 -23.37 -23.10
C ASP A 89 -3.03 -23.40 -22.43
N GLY A 90 -3.92 -22.47 -22.80
CA GLY A 90 -5.31 -22.42 -22.37
C GLY A 90 -5.49 -21.85 -20.97
N ASP A 91 -4.59 -20.99 -20.48
CA ASP A 91 -4.69 -20.38 -19.17
C ASP A 91 -5.67 -19.18 -19.13
N GLY A 92 -6.00 -18.62 -20.29
CA GLY A 92 -6.92 -17.50 -20.45
C GLY A 92 -6.23 -16.16 -20.74
N VAL A 93 -4.90 -16.11 -20.75
CA VAL A 93 -4.07 -15.01 -21.25
C VAL A 93 -3.65 -15.35 -22.68
N GLY A 94 -3.82 -14.43 -23.63
CA GLY A 94 -3.49 -14.69 -25.03
C GLY A 94 -1.98 -14.62 -25.30
N ASP A 95 -1.48 -15.41 -26.26
CA ASP A 95 -0.07 -15.44 -26.70
C ASP A 95 0.54 -14.04 -27.00
N ALA A 96 -0.28 -13.02 -27.25
CA ALA A 96 0.16 -11.67 -27.57
C ALA A 96 0.58 -10.87 -26.32
N CYS A 97 0.03 -11.19 -25.16
CA CYS A 97 0.29 -10.55 -23.88
C CYS A 97 0.76 -11.53 -22.79
N ASP A 98 0.89 -12.81 -23.13
CA ASP A 98 1.38 -13.85 -22.24
C ASP A 98 2.92 -13.84 -22.16
N ASN A 99 3.46 -13.61 -20.96
CA ASN A 99 4.90 -13.65 -20.69
C ASN A 99 5.46 -15.07 -20.55
N CYS A 100 4.61 -16.10 -20.53
CA CYS A 100 4.97 -17.51 -20.67
C CYS A 100 4.04 -18.29 -21.63
N PRO A 101 4.08 -18.05 -22.96
CA PRO A 101 3.12 -18.55 -23.97
C PRO A 101 2.90 -20.08 -24.09
N THR A 102 3.58 -20.89 -23.29
CA THR A 102 3.46 -22.35 -23.31
C THR A 102 3.28 -22.98 -21.93
N ASP A 103 3.31 -22.19 -20.85
CA ASP A 103 3.32 -22.65 -19.47
C ASP A 103 2.33 -21.83 -18.63
N ILE A 104 1.17 -22.43 -18.33
CA ILE A 104 0.04 -21.83 -17.59
C ILE A 104 0.49 -20.96 -16.41
N ASN A 105 0.22 -19.66 -16.48
CA ASN A 105 0.55 -18.68 -15.44
C ASN A 105 -0.40 -17.45 -15.50
N THR A 106 -1.65 -17.68 -15.10
CA THR A 106 -2.70 -16.65 -15.14
C THR A 106 -2.43 -15.38 -14.33
N ASP A 107 -1.46 -15.40 -13.42
CA ASP A 107 -1.03 -14.25 -12.63
C ASP A 107 0.04 -13.40 -13.33
N GLN A 108 0.63 -13.91 -14.42
CA GLN A 108 1.61 -13.22 -15.25
C GLN A 108 2.77 -12.60 -14.46
N LYS A 109 3.13 -13.22 -13.32
CA LYS A 109 4.19 -12.70 -12.44
C LYS A 109 5.54 -12.74 -13.14
N ASP A 110 6.26 -11.62 -13.09
CA ASP A 110 7.58 -11.39 -13.68
C ASP A 110 8.38 -10.57 -12.65
N THR A 111 9.26 -11.24 -11.92
CA THR A 111 9.89 -10.68 -10.71
C THR A 111 10.99 -9.66 -11.05
N ASP A 112 11.72 -9.83 -12.15
CA ASP A 112 12.80 -8.93 -12.57
C ASP A 112 12.41 -7.94 -13.69
N GLY A 113 11.23 -8.14 -14.30
CA GLY A 113 10.68 -7.28 -15.33
C GLY A 113 11.38 -7.40 -16.68
N ASP A 114 12.04 -8.53 -16.96
CA ASP A 114 12.73 -8.75 -18.24
C ASP A 114 11.78 -9.16 -19.40
N GLY A 115 10.51 -9.43 -19.06
CA GLY A 115 9.45 -9.84 -19.97
C GLY A 115 9.26 -11.35 -20.10
N TRP A 116 10.00 -12.16 -19.33
CA TRP A 116 9.76 -13.58 -19.13
C TRP A 116 9.07 -13.79 -17.78
N GLY A 117 7.92 -14.46 -17.78
CA GLY A 117 7.25 -14.75 -16.51
C GLY A 117 8.03 -15.76 -15.66
N ASP A 118 7.91 -15.66 -14.34
CA ASP A 118 8.51 -16.57 -13.35
C ASP A 118 8.23 -18.06 -13.67
N ALA A 119 7.11 -18.36 -14.35
CA ALA A 119 6.72 -19.73 -14.70
C ALA A 119 7.63 -20.38 -15.75
N CYS A 120 8.31 -19.58 -16.57
CA CYS A 120 9.14 -20.03 -17.69
C CYS A 120 10.54 -19.41 -17.71
N ASP A 121 10.82 -18.45 -16.83
CA ASP A 121 12.16 -18.00 -16.50
C ASP A 121 12.95 -19.08 -15.74
N GLN A 122 14.28 -19.06 -15.84
CA GLN A 122 15.20 -19.89 -15.09
C GLN A 122 16.02 -19.12 -14.06
N ASP A 123 15.93 -17.79 -14.06
CA ASP A 123 16.65 -16.82 -13.23
C ASP A 123 15.69 -15.68 -12.90
N SER A 124 14.66 -15.99 -12.12
CA SER A 124 13.45 -15.15 -12.02
C SER A 124 13.72 -13.75 -11.42
N ASP A 125 14.81 -13.57 -10.68
CA ASP A 125 15.20 -12.28 -10.09
C ASP A 125 16.39 -11.60 -10.79
N GLY A 126 16.90 -12.20 -11.87
CA GLY A 126 17.93 -11.62 -12.72
C GLY A 126 19.30 -11.46 -12.05
N ASP A 127 19.58 -12.22 -10.99
CA ASP A 127 20.80 -12.11 -10.19
C ASP A 127 22.03 -12.84 -10.81
N ALA A 128 21.79 -13.53 -11.93
CA ALA A 128 22.72 -14.38 -12.68
C ALA A 128 22.98 -15.78 -12.08
N LEU A 129 22.14 -16.23 -11.15
CA LEU A 129 22.06 -17.60 -10.67
C LEU A 129 20.74 -18.21 -11.08
N ILE A 130 20.77 -19.48 -11.50
CA ILE A 130 19.53 -20.15 -11.89
C ILE A 130 18.73 -20.50 -10.63
N ASP A 131 17.39 -20.42 -10.67
CA ASP A 131 16.49 -20.64 -9.52
C ASP A 131 16.82 -21.93 -8.73
N SER A 132 17.21 -22.99 -9.45
CA SER A 132 17.54 -24.28 -8.83
C SER A 132 18.85 -24.32 -8.02
N GLN A 133 19.67 -23.27 -8.13
CA GLN A 133 20.93 -23.06 -7.41
C GLN A 133 20.87 -21.85 -6.49
N ASP A 134 19.77 -21.11 -6.52
CA ASP A 134 19.55 -19.90 -5.77
C ASP A 134 18.90 -20.21 -4.41
N ASN A 135 19.41 -19.62 -3.33
CA ASN A 135 18.79 -19.69 -2.01
C ASN A 135 17.72 -18.61 -1.76
N CYS A 136 17.55 -17.67 -2.68
CA CYS A 136 16.46 -16.69 -2.78
C CYS A 136 16.02 -16.46 -4.23
N PRO A 137 15.37 -17.44 -4.91
CA PRO A 137 15.08 -17.38 -6.35
C PRO A 137 14.22 -16.21 -6.87
N PHE A 138 13.73 -15.34 -5.99
CA PHE A 138 12.83 -14.23 -6.31
C PHE A 138 13.30 -12.92 -5.67
N GLN A 139 14.54 -12.86 -5.16
CA GLN A 139 15.10 -11.69 -4.49
C GLN A 139 16.60 -11.61 -4.76
N LEU A 140 16.98 -10.63 -5.59
CA LEU A 140 18.35 -10.41 -6.05
C LEU A 140 19.40 -10.56 -4.93
N ASN A 141 20.20 -11.62 -4.98
CA ASN A 141 21.24 -11.89 -3.98
C ASN A 141 22.45 -12.64 -4.53
N GLY A 142 23.12 -12.06 -5.52
CA GLY A 142 24.27 -12.71 -6.17
C GLY A 142 25.47 -13.05 -5.26
N ASP A 143 25.46 -12.65 -3.99
CA ASP A 143 26.43 -13.07 -2.97
C ASP A 143 26.05 -14.39 -2.25
N GLN A 144 24.78 -14.79 -2.31
CA GLN A 144 24.19 -16.01 -1.75
C GLN A 144 24.51 -16.18 -0.27
N THR A 145 24.48 -15.08 0.49
CA THR A 145 24.69 -15.15 1.94
C THR A 145 23.56 -15.94 2.60
N ASP A 146 23.92 -16.89 3.46
CA ASP A 146 23.04 -17.77 4.26
C ASP A 146 23.73 -17.94 5.63
N SER A 147 23.37 -17.04 6.55
CA SER A 147 24.06 -16.81 7.81
C SER A 147 23.85 -17.95 8.81
N ASP A 148 22.69 -18.61 8.77
CA ASP A 148 22.33 -19.66 9.72
C ASP A 148 22.38 -21.10 9.15
N GLY A 149 22.49 -21.21 7.83
CA GLY A 149 22.70 -22.45 7.10
C GLY A 149 21.45 -23.30 6.96
N ASP A 150 20.26 -22.71 6.94
CA ASP A 150 18.99 -23.40 6.75
C ASP A 150 18.63 -23.64 5.28
N GLY A 151 19.30 -22.94 4.37
CA GLY A 151 19.13 -23.04 2.92
C GLY A 151 18.25 -21.96 2.29
N VAL A 152 17.79 -20.98 3.07
CA VAL A 152 17.16 -19.73 2.62
C VAL A 152 18.19 -18.61 2.76
N GLY A 153 18.33 -17.75 1.74
CA GLY A 153 19.31 -16.66 1.79
C GLY A 153 18.87 -15.50 2.67
N ASP A 154 19.83 -14.77 3.25
CA ASP A 154 19.57 -13.70 4.23
C ASP A 154 18.60 -12.62 3.73
N VAL A 155 18.56 -12.34 2.43
CA VAL A 155 17.67 -11.31 1.84
C VAL A 155 16.20 -11.71 1.79
N CYS A 156 15.91 -13.01 1.82
CA CYS A 156 14.56 -13.57 1.74
C CYS A 156 14.22 -14.46 2.94
N ASP A 157 15.12 -14.54 3.93
CA ASP A 157 14.91 -15.26 5.18
C ASP A 157 14.21 -14.35 6.20
N ASN A 158 13.03 -14.77 6.67
CA ASN A 158 12.27 -14.07 7.71
C ASN A 158 12.83 -14.29 9.13
N CYS A 159 13.89 -15.09 9.29
CA CYS A 159 14.69 -15.24 10.49
C CYS A 159 16.19 -15.44 10.17
N PRO A 160 16.92 -14.45 9.62
CA PRO A 160 18.30 -14.60 9.07
C PRO A 160 19.39 -15.16 10.00
N ASN A 161 19.08 -15.34 11.28
CA ASN A 161 20.01 -15.80 12.30
C ASN A 161 19.49 -17.05 13.06
N VAL A 162 18.34 -17.62 12.68
CA VAL A 162 17.68 -18.72 13.40
C VAL A 162 17.08 -19.73 12.41
N PRO A 163 17.69 -20.93 12.25
CA PRO A 163 17.34 -21.83 11.16
C PRO A 163 15.86 -22.23 11.12
N ASN A 164 15.19 -21.94 10.00
CA ASN A 164 13.76 -22.14 9.78
C ASN A 164 13.42 -22.29 8.27
N ALA A 165 13.98 -23.31 7.62
CA ALA A 165 13.81 -23.55 6.18
C ALA A 165 12.36 -23.67 5.66
N ASP A 166 11.35 -23.75 6.54
CA ASP A 166 9.93 -23.71 6.18
C ASP A 166 9.34 -22.29 6.12
N GLN A 167 10.08 -21.28 6.57
CA GLN A 167 9.76 -19.86 6.54
C GLN A 167 8.36 -19.55 7.08
N ALA A 168 7.91 -20.35 8.06
CA ALA A 168 6.59 -20.19 8.65
C ALA A 168 6.46 -18.82 9.33
N ASP A 169 5.43 -18.07 8.96
CA ASP A 169 5.02 -16.79 9.55
C ASP A 169 3.50 -16.82 9.71
N ALA A 170 3.04 -17.35 10.84
CA ALA A 170 1.63 -17.62 11.07
C ALA A 170 0.79 -16.34 11.25
N ASP A 171 1.40 -15.28 11.76
CA ASP A 171 0.73 -14.01 12.00
C ASP A 171 0.99 -12.96 10.88
N GLN A 172 1.78 -13.31 9.87
CA GLN A 172 2.06 -12.50 8.68
C GLN A 172 2.65 -11.12 9.02
N ASN A 173 3.50 -11.04 10.05
CA ASN A 173 4.18 -9.81 10.44
C ASN A 173 5.51 -9.58 9.69
N GLY A 174 6.00 -10.58 8.95
CA GLY A 174 7.27 -10.56 8.22
C GLY A 174 8.45 -11.11 9.02
N LEU A 175 8.22 -11.63 10.22
CA LEU A 175 9.18 -12.33 11.07
C LEU A 175 8.73 -13.78 11.23
N GLY A 176 9.65 -14.73 11.04
CA GLY A 176 9.29 -16.14 11.13
C GLY A 176 8.98 -16.60 12.56
N ASP A 177 8.10 -17.60 12.68
CA ASP A 177 7.68 -18.24 13.93
C ASP A 177 8.88 -18.69 14.81
N SER A 178 10.02 -19.01 14.17
CA SER A 178 11.23 -19.50 14.86
C SER A 178 11.99 -18.41 15.61
N CYS A 179 11.96 -17.17 15.11
CA CYS A 179 12.56 -16.00 15.75
C CYS A 179 11.54 -15.13 16.49
N GLU A 180 10.25 -15.42 16.34
CA GLU A 180 9.16 -14.76 17.04
C GLU A 180 9.05 -15.22 18.52
N ASN A 181 9.85 -14.64 19.41
CA ASN A 181 9.86 -15.03 20.82
C ASN A 181 10.05 -13.86 21.81
N ASP A 182 10.02 -12.61 21.35
CA ASP A 182 10.34 -11.46 22.19
C ASP A 182 9.15 -10.54 22.47
N ILE A 183 9.29 -9.78 23.55
CA ILE A 183 8.42 -8.67 23.91
C ILE A 183 8.70 -7.54 22.92
N ASP A 184 7.67 -6.83 22.50
CA ASP A 184 7.73 -5.53 21.83
C ASP A 184 7.39 -4.48 22.91
N SER A 185 8.40 -3.76 23.41
CA SER A 185 8.27 -2.93 24.60
C SER A 185 7.65 -1.57 24.33
N ASP A 186 7.84 -1.04 23.14
CA ASP A 186 7.37 0.28 22.74
C ASP A 186 6.13 0.23 21.84
N ALA A 187 5.74 -0.96 21.38
CA ALA A 187 4.56 -1.27 20.58
C ALA A 187 4.65 -0.80 19.12
N ASP A 188 5.84 -0.72 18.53
CA ASP A 188 6.04 -0.31 17.14
C ASP A 188 5.90 -1.47 16.12
N GLY A 189 5.80 -2.71 16.61
CA GLY A 189 5.65 -3.92 15.79
C GLY A 189 6.96 -4.64 15.49
N VAL A 190 8.08 -4.17 16.01
CA VAL A 190 9.39 -4.82 15.97
C VAL A 190 9.71 -5.39 17.36
N PRO A 191 9.99 -6.70 17.50
CA PRO A 191 10.34 -7.26 18.79
C PRO A 191 11.69 -6.72 19.29
N ASN A 192 11.84 -6.55 20.61
CA ASN A 192 13.03 -5.95 21.25
C ASN A 192 14.39 -6.52 20.76
N SER A 193 14.44 -7.80 20.39
CA SER A 193 15.67 -8.46 19.92
C SER A 193 16.12 -8.04 18.51
N LEU A 194 15.19 -7.50 17.72
CA LEU A 194 15.37 -7.08 16.34
C LEU A 194 15.20 -5.56 16.17
N ASP A 195 14.87 -4.86 17.25
CA ASP A 195 14.57 -3.45 17.26
C ASP A 195 15.84 -2.62 17.51
N ASN A 196 16.23 -1.82 16.52
CA ASN A 196 17.37 -0.92 16.62
C ASN A 196 17.12 0.29 17.56
N CYS A 197 15.88 0.48 18.03
CA CYS A 197 15.48 1.46 19.04
C CYS A 197 14.45 0.93 20.07
N MET A 198 14.74 -0.20 20.74
CA MET A 198 13.95 -0.92 21.78
C MET A 198 12.91 -0.15 22.65
N MET A 199 13.09 1.13 22.92
CA MET A 199 12.23 1.94 23.78
C MET A 199 11.52 3.11 23.08
N GLU A 200 11.93 3.46 21.86
CA GLU A 200 11.42 4.58 21.08
C GLU A 200 10.88 4.08 19.73
N PRO A 201 9.56 4.19 19.48
CA PRO A 201 8.94 3.54 18.32
C PRO A 201 9.44 4.08 17.01
N ASN A 202 9.87 3.17 16.16
CA ASN A 202 10.44 3.49 14.87
C ASN A 202 10.18 2.31 13.92
N SER A 203 8.91 2.02 13.63
CA SER A 203 8.53 0.84 12.82
C SER A 203 9.25 0.73 11.46
N ALA A 204 9.73 1.86 10.91
CA ALA A 204 10.52 1.89 9.67
C ALA A 204 11.96 1.38 9.84
N GLN A 205 12.49 1.36 11.07
CA GLN A 205 13.83 0.90 11.45
C GLN A 205 14.94 1.55 10.61
N LEU A 206 14.82 2.86 10.36
CA LEU A 206 15.87 3.63 9.71
C LEU A 206 17.14 3.62 10.56
N ASP A 207 18.28 3.52 9.87
CA ASP A 207 19.64 3.45 10.40
C ASP A 207 20.56 4.03 9.31
N THR A 208 20.60 5.35 9.22
CA THR A 208 21.15 6.11 8.08
C THR A 208 22.64 5.84 7.88
N ASP A 209 23.40 5.67 8.96
CA ASP A 209 24.83 5.39 8.90
C ASP A 209 25.20 3.89 8.99
N ASN A 210 24.22 3.03 9.23
CA ASN A 210 24.34 1.58 9.35
C ASN A 210 25.26 1.14 10.50
N ASP A 211 25.24 1.83 11.63
CA ASP A 211 26.01 1.46 12.82
C ASP A 211 25.27 0.51 13.77
N GLY A 212 23.97 0.30 13.52
CA GLY A 212 23.07 -0.60 14.24
C GLY A 212 22.23 0.09 15.32
N GLN A 213 22.38 1.40 15.53
CA GLN A 213 21.48 2.23 16.31
C GLN A 213 20.51 2.93 15.34
N GLY A 214 19.20 2.91 15.64
CA GLY A 214 18.24 3.53 14.72
C GLY A 214 18.14 5.05 14.89
N ASP A 215 17.81 5.75 13.81
CA ASP A 215 17.77 7.22 13.75
C ASP A 215 16.89 7.86 14.87
N GLU A 216 15.77 7.22 15.23
CA GLU A 216 14.87 7.75 16.28
C GLU A 216 15.48 7.72 17.70
N CYS A 217 16.57 6.98 17.90
CA CYS A 217 17.28 6.88 19.16
C CYS A 217 18.78 7.12 19.06
N ASP A 218 19.29 7.50 17.89
CA ASP A 218 20.63 8.05 17.69
C ASP A 218 20.63 9.57 18.00
N ASP A 219 21.80 10.11 18.35
CA ASP A 219 22.01 11.56 18.46
C ASP A 219 22.93 12.09 17.31
N ASP A 220 23.40 11.23 16.39
CA ASP A 220 24.32 11.51 15.27
C ASP A 220 24.01 10.58 14.06
N ASP A 221 22.86 10.77 13.40
CA ASP A 221 22.26 9.87 12.38
C ASP A 221 23.18 9.53 11.19
N ASP A 222 24.14 10.40 10.86
CA ASP A 222 25.04 10.23 9.72
C ASP A 222 26.52 9.98 10.13
N ASN A 223 26.76 9.84 11.44
CA ASN A 223 28.05 9.57 12.05
C ASN A 223 29.17 10.55 11.63
N ASP A 224 28.82 11.81 11.36
CA ASP A 224 29.76 12.84 10.91
C ASP A 224 30.43 13.61 12.07
N THR A 225 30.03 13.34 13.31
CA THR A 225 30.44 13.98 14.59
C THR A 225 29.71 15.27 14.98
N VAL A 226 28.78 15.75 14.18
CA VAL A 226 27.86 16.83 14.50
C VAL A 226 26.53 16.22 14.92
N LEU A 227 26.05 16.59 16.11
CA LEU A 227 24.82 16.00 16.64
C LEU A 227 23.59 16.55 15.91
N ASP A 228 22.54 15.73 15.78
CA ASP A 228 21.33 16.05 15.01
C ASP A 228 20.65 17.36 15.45
N ASP A 229 20.74 17.69 16.74
CA ASP A 229 20.11 18.89 17.30
C ASP A 229 20.73 20.20 16.81
N VAL A 230 21.91 20.11 16.18
CA VAL A 230 22.65 21.23 15.58
C VAL A 230 23.12 20.98 14.16
N ASP A 231 22.85 19.81 13.59
CA ASP A 231 23.19 19.45 12.21
C ASP A 231 22.24 20.12 11.19
N ASN A 232 22.80 20.73 10.14
CA ASN A 232 22.02 21.29 9.05
C ASN A 232 21.76 20.32 7.89
N CYS A 233 22.30 19.11 7.94
CA CYS A 233 22.09 17.99 7.02
C CYS A 233 22.12 16.66 7.77
N ARG A 234 21.17 16.46 8.71
CA ARG A 234 21.08 15.30 9.62
C ARG A 234 21.40 13.93 9.01
N LEU A 235 21.01 13.68 7.76
CA LEU A 235 21.13 12.37 7.10
C LEU A 235 22.32 12.29 6.13
N VAL A 236 23.17 13.32 6.07
CA VAL A 236 24.17 13.50 5.01
C VAL A 236 25.47 14.07 5.56
N PRO A 237 26.55 13.27 5.63
CA PRO A 237 27.77 13.67 6.32
C PRO A 237 28.39 14.97 5.81
N ASN A 238 28.51 15.97 6.67
CA ASN A 238 29.00 17.31 6.37
C ASN A 238 29.60 18.09 7.56
N MET A 239 30.63 17.53 8.22
CA MET A 239 31.42 18.15 9.31
C MET A 239 31.72 19.67 9.25
N ASP A 240 31.77 20.28 8.06
CA ASP A 240 32.02 21.72 7.90
C ASP A 240 30.77 22.59 8.02
N GLN A 241 29.59 21.98 8.03
CA GLN A 241 28.27 22.59 8.20
C GLN A 241 28.08 23.79 7.27
N ALA A 242 28.53 23.62 6.03
CA ALA A 242 28.45 24.66 5.01
C ALA A 242 26.98 24.96 4.68
N ASP A 243 26.56 26.20 4.91
CA ASP A 243 25.25 26.76 4.55
C ASP A 243 25.50 28.19 4.03
N PHE A 244 25.66 28.33 2.71
CA PHE A 244 26.09 29.59 2.10
C PHE A 244 24.96 30.63 2.04
N ASP A 245 23.70 30.19 1.92
CA ASP A 245 22.55 31.08 1.83
C ASP A 245 21.93 31.42 3.20
N GLY A 246 22.31 30.68 4.24
CA GLY A 246 21.90 30.88 5.63
C GLY A 246 20.47 30.46 5.90
N ASN A 247 19.95 29.49 5.14
CA ASN A 247 18.56 29.04 5.25
C ASN A 247 18.35 27.99 6.36
N GLY A 248 19.44 27.45 6.94
CA GLY A 248 19.42 26.45 7.99
C GLY A 248 19.49 24.99 7.52
N VAL A 249 19.47 24.76 6.21
CA VAL A 249 19.73 23.47 5.54
C VAL A 249 21.11 23.57 4.89
N GLY A 250 21.95 22.55 5.06
CA GLY A 250 23.31 22.56 4.52
C GLY A 250 23.35 22.46 2.99
N ASP A 251 24.41 23.01 2.41
CA ASP A 251 24.62 23.09 0.98
C ASP A 251 24.66 21.69 0.30
N VAL A 252 24.98 20.64 1.05
CA VAL A 252 25.18 19.28 0.52
C VAL A 252 23.90 18.45 0.43
N CYS A 253 22.85 18.82 1.15
CA CYS A 253 21.54 18.15 1.21
C CYS A 253 20.42 19.12 0.75
N THR A 254 20.79 20.14 -0.03
CA THR A 254 19.81 21.12 -0.51
C THR A 254 18.92 20.50 -1.60
N LEU A 255 17.60 20.54 -1.39
CA LEU A 255 16.53 19.99 -2.26
C LEU A 255 16.39 18.47 -2.24
N ASP A 256 17.24 17.76 -1.53
CA ASP A 256 17.30 16.30 -1.44
C ASP A 256 17.96 15.99 -0.09
N PHE A 257 17.13 16.00 0.96
CA PHE A 257 17.57 16.00 2.35
C PHE A 257 18.14 14.64 2.78
N ASP A 258 17.61 13.54 2.27
CA ASP A 258 18.01 12.16 2.60
C ASP A 258 18.91 11.49 1.54
N LYS A 259 19.14 12.14 0.39
CA LYS A 259 20.01 11.68 -0.70
C LYS A 259 19.60 10.38 -1.37
N ASP A 260 18.30 10.11 -1.41
CA ASP A 260 17.75 8.97 -2.12
C ASP A 260 17.70 9.19 -3.65
N GLY A 261 17.92 10.43 -4.11
CA GLY A 261 17.95 10.83 -5.50
C GLY A 261 16.63 11.41 -6.03
N VAL A 262 15.62 11.53 -5.19
CA VAL A 262 14.35 12.24 -5.41
C VAL A 262 14.43 13.59 -4.70
N MET A 263 13.78 14.61 -5.28
CA MET A 263 13.80 15.94 -4.67
C MET A 263 12.74 16.05 -3.57
N ASP A 264 13.00 16.79 -2.49
CA ASP A 264 12.07 17.00 -1.35
C ASP A 264 10.65 17.41 -1.77
N ALA A 265 10.52 18.08 -2.92
CA ALA A 265 9.24 18.55 -3.46
C ALA A 265 8.38 17.42 -4.07
N ASP A 266 9.03 16.38 -4.58
CA ASP A 266 8.44 15.21 -5.24
C ASP A 266 8.49 13.96 -4.33
N ASP A 267 9.20 14.04 -3.21
CA ASP A 267 9.39 12.98 -2.24
C ASP A 267 8.26 12.91 -1.19
N VAL A 268 7.71 11.71 -1.01
CA VAL A 268 6.68 11.43 -0.01
C VAL A 268 7.22 11.38 1.42
N CYS A 269 8.49 11.03 1.60
CA CYS A 269 9.18 10.99 2.88
C CYS A 269 10.61 11.57 2.78
N PRO A 270 10.78 12.91 2.64
CA PRO A 270 12.08 13.57 2.43
C PRO A 270 13.15 13.37 3.53
N ASP A 271 12.78 12.76 4.65
CA ASP A 271 13.65 12.45 5.78
C ASP A 271 13.86 10.92 5.88
N ASN A 272 13.76 10.18 4.77
CA ASN A 272 13.80 8.72 4.72
C ASN A 272 14.33 8.24 3.37
N ASN A 273 15.61 7.85 3.37
CA ASN A 273 16.32 7.44 2.16
C ASN A 273 15.87 6.09 1.54
N VAL A 274 14.85 5.44 2.10
CA VAL A 274 14.28 4.18 1.63
C VAL A 274 12.96 4.38 0.87
N VAL A 275 12.25 5.49 1.08
CA VAL A 275 10.86 5.67 0.60
C VAL A 275 10.64 7.02 -0.06
N SER A 276 10.75 7.07 -1.39
CA SER A 276 10.52 8.32 -2.15
C SER A 276 9.12 8.47 -2.76
N SER A 277 8.38 7.38 -2.95
CA SER A 277 7.09 7.39 -3.65
C SER A 277 6.05 6.48 -3.00
N THR A 278 4.78 6.71 -3.32
CA THR A 278 3.71 5.78 -2.96
C THR A 278 3.68 4.64 -3.98
N ASP A 279 3.99 3.43 -3.52
CA ASP A 279 3.99 2.23 -4.36
C ASP A 279 3.49 1.03 -3.55
N PHE A 280 2.39 0.41 -4.00
CA PHE A 280 1.84 -0.82 -3.42
C PHE A 280 2.10 -2.08 -4.27
N ARG A 281 2.92 -2.02 -5.32
CA ARG A 281 3.25 -3.20 -6.15
C ARG A 281 4.10 -4.23 -5.42
N ASN A 282 4.87 -3.82 -4.40
CA ASN A 282 5.45 -4.74 -3.44
C ASN A 282 4.48 -4.94 -2.26
N TYR A 283 3.76 -6.06 -2.27
CA TYR A 283 2.68 -6.31 -1.32
C TYR A 283 2.65 -7.73 -0.78
N VAL A 284 1.89 -7.87 0.31
CA VAL A 284 1.45 -9.14 0.87
C VAL A 284 -0.06 -9.17 0.89
N THR A 285 -0.65 -10.31 0.52
CA THR A 285 -2.09 -10.54 0.66
C THR A 285 -2.38 -11.20 2.01
N VAL A 286 -3.31 -10.63 2.78
CA VAL A 286 -3.72 -11.18 4.08
C VAL A 286 -5.16 -11.65 3.98
N ASN A 287 -5.40 -12.95 4.16
CA ASN A 287 -6.74 -13.51 4.23
C ASN A 287 -7.19 -13.57 5.70
N LEU A 288 -8.23 -12.80 6.04
CA LEU A 288 -8.78 -12.72 7.39
C LEU A 288 -9.97 -13.68 7.61
N GLY A 289 -10.41 -14.35 6.55
CA GLY A 289 -11.58 -15.21 6.51
C GLY A 289 -11.39 -16.56 7.20
N ASP A 290 -12.47 -17.34 7.25
CA ASP A 290 -12.40 -18.74 7.66
C ASP A 290 -11.81 -19.57 6.52
N THR A 291 -10.78 -20.39 6.81
CA THR A 291 -10.19 -21.33 5.85
C THR A 291 -11.18 -22.34 5.26
N ASN A 292 -12.37 -22.48 5.86
CA ASN A 292 -13.47 -23.32 5.38
C ASN A 292 -14.56 -22.55 4.62
N SER A 293 -14.36 -21.26 4.35
CA SER A 293 -15.27 -20.47 3.52
C SER A 293 -15.34 -21.02 2.10
N ASN A 294 -16.49 -20.82 1.45
CA ASN A 294 -16.65 -21.14 0.03
C ASN A 294 -16.59 -19.89 -0.86
N ASN A 295 -16.37 -18.72 -0.26
CA ASN A 295 -16.18 -17.50 -1.02
C ASN A 295 -14.77 -17.53 -1.67
N PRO A 296 -14.59 -16.88 -2.82
CA PRO A 296 -13.26 -16.73 -3.39
C PRO A 296 -12.40 -15.81 -2.51
N ALA A 297 -11.08 -15.95 -2.65
CA ALA A 297 -10.16 -14.91 -2.23
C ALA A 297 -10.38 -13.64 -3.09
N PRO A 298 -10.05 -12.45 -2.58
CA PRO A 298 -10.14 -11.25 -3.41
C PRO A 298 -9.13 -11.33 -4.56
N HIS A 299 -9.58 -10.93 -5.75
CA HIS A 299 -8.74 -10.65 -6.91
C HIS A 299 -8.35 -9.17 -6.87
N TRP A 300 -7.06 -8.87 -7.00
CA TRP A 300 -6.50 -7.53 -6.89
C TRP A 300 -5.69 -7.19 -8.13
N GLU A 301 -5.83 -5.98 -8.64
CA GLU A 301 -5.00 -5.47 -9.73
C GLU A 301 -4.41 -4.13 -9.33
N PHE A 302 -3.22 -3.83 -9.86
CA PHE A 302 -2.45 -2.63 -9.54
C PHE A 302 -2.29 -1.79 -10.81
N LEU A 303 -2.71 -0.54 -10.74
CA LEU A 303 -2.57 0.48 -11.78
C LEU A 303 -1.80 1.67 -11.23
N ASN A 304 -1.51 2.67 -12.06
CA ASN A 304 -0.81 3.89 -11.67
C ASN A 304 0.48 3.60 -10.86
N GLU A 305 1.27 2.64 -11.33
CA GLU A 305 2.52 2.23 -10.66
C GLU A 305 2.33 1.85 -9.17
N GLY A 306 1.18 1.27 -8.82
CA GLY A 306 0.86 0.88 -7.44
C GLY A 306 0.12 1.93 -6.62
N ALA A 307 -0.12 3.12 -7.16
CA ALA A 307 -0.94 4.15 -6.51
C ALA A 307 -2.44 3.98 -6.78
N GLU A 308 -2.84 2.97 -7.55
CA GLU A 308 -4.24 2.57 -7.72
C GLU A 308 -4.39 1.05 -7.61
N ILE A 309 -5.42 0.62 -6.89
CA ILE A 309 -5.71 -0.78 -6.64
C ILE A 309 -7.19 -1.04 -6.94
N THR A 310 -7.49 -2.11 -7.68
CA THR A 310 -8.87 -2.57 -7.90
C THR A 310 -9.10 -3.91 -7.22
N GLN A 311 -10.38 -4.21 -6.92
CA GLN A 311 -10.81 -5.49 -6.40
C GLN A 311 -12.14 -5.90 -7.02
N GLU A 312 -12.17 -7.04 -7.71
CA GLU A 312 -13.26 -7.38 -8.65
C GLU A 312 -14.30 -8.39 -8.12
N LEU A 313 -13.95 -9.18 -7.11
CA LEU A 313 -14.74 -10.32 -6.67
C LEU A 313 -15.46 -10.04 -5.36
N ASN A 314 -16.71 -10.47 -5.22
CA ASN A 314 -17.30 -10.59 -3.88
C ASN A 314 -16.56 -11.73 -3.13
N SER A 315 -15.70 -11.34 -2.19
CA SER A 315 -14.72 -12.23 -1.56
C SER A 315 -14.85 -12.33 -0.04
N ASP A 316 -14.12 -13.29 0.52
CA ASP A 316 -13.76 -13.28 1.94
C ASP A 316 -13.02 -11.99 2.35
N PRO A 317 -12.96 -11.65 3.66
CA PRO A 317 -12.27 -10.46 4.11
C PRO A 317 -10.78 -10.57 3.81
N GLY A 318 -10.26 -9.58 3.09
CA GLY A 318 -8.87 -9.56 2.64
C GLY A 318 -8.25 -8.18 2.75
N ILE A 319 -6.93 -8.16 2.88
CA ILE A 319 -6.11 -6.95 2.84
C ILE A 319 -5.04 -7.13 1.76
N ILE A 320 -4.82 -6.09 0.96
CA ILE A 320 -3.52 -5.86 0.30
C ILE A 320 -2.71 -4.95 1.18
N LEU A 321 -1.50 -5.36 1.50
CA LEU A 321 -0.63 -4.69 2.44
C LEU A 321 0.70 -4.37 1.76
N GLY A 322 1.02 -3.08 1.63
CA GLY A 322 2.34 -2.66 1.16
C GLY A 322 3.43 -3.09 2.16
N THR A 323 4.63 -3.38 1.67
CA THR A 323 5.73 -3.85 2.54
C THR A 323 6.36 -2.73 3.37
N THR A 324 6.28 -1.49 2.89
CA THR A 324 6.82 -0.30 3.57
C THR A 324 6.17 -0.06 4.93
N LYS A 325 7.01 0.16 5.96
CA LYS A 325 6.61 0.47 7.32
C LYS A 325 6.72 1.97 7.59
N PHE A 326 5.78 2.50 8.36
CA PHE A 326 5.69 3.92 8.69
C PHE A 326 5.52 4.13 10.19
N GLY A 327 6.12 5.20 10.71
CA GLY A 327 5.79 5.77 12.01
C GLY A 327 4.62 6.76 11.88
N SER A 328 4.93 8.05 11.94
CA SER A 328 3.94 9.09 11.61
C SER A 328 3.62 9.07 10.13
N VAL A 329 2.33 9.12 9.79
CA VAL A 329 1.90 9.06 8.39
C VAL A 329 0.59 9.80 8.16
N ASP A 330 0.58 10.58 7.07
CA ASP A 330 -0.65 11.00 6.41
C ASP A 330 -0.93 10.00 5.27
N TYR A 331 -2.07 9.30 5.31
CA TYR A 331 -2.47 8.34 4.28
C TYR A 331 -3.79 8.77 3.65
N ARG A 332 -3.80 8.93 2.33
CA ARG A 332 -4.92 9.48 1.57
C ARG A 332 -5.18 8.61 0.36
N GLY A 333 -6.39 8.72 -0.16
CA GLY A 333 -6.80 8.01 -1.35
C GLY A 333 -8.27 8.25 -1.62
N THR A 334 -8.71 7.80 -2.78
CA THR A 334 -10.10 7.87 -3.20
C THR A 334 -10.64 6.46 -3.28
N PHE A 335 -11.75 6.16 -2.62
CA PHE A 335 -12.43 4.91 -2.90
C PHE A 335 -13.71 5.16 -3.71
N PHE A 336 -14.01 4.20 -4.57
CA PHE A 336 -15.16 4.20 -5.45
C PHE A 336 -15.66 2.78 -5.65
N VAL A 337 -16.97 2.57 -5.48
CA VAL A 337 -17.59 1.26 -5.74
C VAL A 337 -18.25 1.33 -7.12
N ASN A 338 -17.60 0.73 -8.13
CA ASN A 338 -18.01 0.77 -9.53
C ASN A 338 -19.08 -0.28 -9.85
N THR A 339 -20.10 -0.36 -9.00
CA THR A 339 -21.25 -1.25 -9.20
C THR A 339 -22.43 -0.75 -8.37
N GLN A 340 -23.61 -1.26 -8.71
CA GLN A 340 -24.85 -1.09 -7.92
C GLN A 340 -25.24 -2.39 -7.22
N VAL A 341 -24.31 -3.36 -7.22
CA VAL A 341 -24.49 -4.68 -6.63
C VAL A 341 -23.73 -4.73 -5.32
N ASP A 342 -24.39 -5.35 -4.34
CA ASP A 342 -23.92 -5.49 -2.96
C ASP A 342 -23.94 -4.20 -2.13
N ASP A 343 -23.82 -4.35 -0.82
CA ASP A 343 -23.89 -3.23 0.13
C ASP A 343 -22.87 -3.32 1.27
N ASP A 344 -21.80 -4.08 1.04
CA ASP A 344 -20.86 -4.61 2.04
C ASP A 344 -19.65 -3.69 2.29
N PHE A 345 -18.58 -4.23 2.88
CA PHE A 345 -17.51 -3.44 3.48
C PHE A 345 -16.35 -3.17 2.53
N VAL A 346 -15.93 -1.91 2.51
CA VAL A 346 -14.68 -1.43 1.93
C VAL A 346 -13.91 -0.64 2.98
N GLY A 347 -12.63 -0.42 2.78
CA GLY A 347 -11.83 0.32 3.74
C GLY A 347 -10.34 0.25 3.49
N PHE A 348 -9.58 0.52 4.54
CA PHE A 348 -8.13 0.46 4.54
C PHE A 348 -7.60 0.19 5.95
N VAL A 349 -6.37 -0.29 6.02
CA VAL A 349 -5.66 -0.56 7.27
C VAL A 349 -4.46 0.37 7.43
N PHE A 350 -4.09 0.61 8.67
CA PHE A 350 -2.86 1.33 9.01
C PHE A 350 -2.27 0.82 10.33
N SER A 351 -0.98 1.07 10.51
CA SER A 351 -0.19 0.51 11.63
C SER A 351 -0.39 -1.00 11.73
N TYR A 352 -0.40 -1.69 10.58
CA TYR A 352 -0.45 -3.13 10.55
C TYR A 352 0.87 -3.68 11.06
N GLN A 353 0.79 -4.46 12.13
CA GLN A 353 1.92 -5.17 12.73
C GLN A 353 1.81 -6.65 12.43
N SER A 354 0.62 -7.24 12.61
CA SER A 354 0.33 -8.63 12.21
C SER A 354 -1.12 -8.78 11.78
N ASN A 355 -1.49 -9.96 11.26
CA ASN A 355 -2.85 -10.33 10.84
C ASN A 355 -3.85 -10.36 12.01
N SER A 356 -3.34 -10.13 13.22
CA SER A 356 -4.09 -10.03 14.47
C SER A 356 -4.00 -8.64 15.11
N ARG A 357 -3.12 -7.74 14.64
CA ARG A 357 -2.83 -6.44 15.25
C ARG A 357 -2.69 -5.35 14.20
N PHE A 358 -3.75 -4.58 13.99
CA PHE A 358 -3.80 -3.45 13.05
C PHE A 358 -4.95 -2.49 13.38
N TYR A 359 -4.87 -1.24 12.93
CA TYR A 359 -6.05 -0.38 12.88
C TYR A 359 -6.80 -0.55 11.57
N LEU A 360 -8.12 -0.55 11.65
CA LEU A 360 -9.01 -0.71 10.49
C LEU A 360 -9.99 0.45 10.41
N VAL A 361 -10.02 1.11 9.26
CA VAL A 361 -11.15 1.93 8.81
C VAL A 361 -12.00 1.07 7.90
N SER A 362 -13.25 0.83 8.25
CA SER A 362 -14.20 0.11 7.39
C SER A 362 -15.49 0.89 7.20
N TRP A 363 -16.10 0.77 6.03
CA TRP A 363 -17.31 1.48 5.65
C TRP A 363 -18.27 0.56 4.89
N LYS A 364 -19.48 0.40 5.43
CA LYS A 364 -20.57 -0.37 4.82
C LYS A 364 -21.67 0.56 4.29
N GLN A 365 -22.31 0.20 3.16
CA GLN A 365 -23.42 0.96 2.59
C GLN A 365 -24.69 0.83 3.43
N ALA A 366 -25.12 -0.39 3.75
CA ALA A 366 -26.37 -0.64 4.45
C ALA A 366 -26.16 -1.49 5.71
N GLY A 367 -26.99 -1.30 6.74
CA GLY A 367 -26.98 -2.18 7.91
C GLY A 367 -27.75 -3.48 7.66
N ASP A 368 -27.36 -4.55 8.35
CA ASP A 368 -27.95 -5.88 8.22
C ASP A 368 -28.41 -6.48 9.56
N GLY A 369 -28.98 -7.69 9.50
CA GLY A 369 -29.41 -8.45 10.67
C GLY A 369 -28.30 -9.23 11.40
N SER A 370 -27.10 -9.36 10.83
CA SER A 370 -25.93 -10.03 11.41
C SER A 370 -25.12 -9.12 12.34
N GLY A 371 -25.39 -7.81 12.31
CA GLY A 371 -24.76 -6.81 13.18
C GLY A 371 -23.86 -5.83 12.44
N GLY A 372 -23.78 -5.93 11.10
CA GLY A 372 -23.19 -4.90 10.26
C GLY A 372 -24.06 -3.65 10.30
N GLN A 373 -23.43 -2.48 10.37
CA GLN A 373 -24.11 -1.19 10.37
C GLN A 373 -23.51 -0.32 9.28
N ALA A 374 -24.38 0.42 8.60
CA ALA A 374 -23.97 1.46 7.67
C ALA A 374 -23.11 2.52 8.38
N GLY A 375 -22.24 3.15 7.61
CA GLY A 375 -21.34 4.20 8.11
C GLY A 375 -19.93 3.71 8.38
N VAL A 376 -19.05 4.69 8.54
CA VAL A 376 -17.62 4.48 8.77
C VAL A 376 -17.38 4.06 10.21
N GLN A 377 -16.48 3.10 10.39
CA GLN A 377 -16.04 2.58 11.68
C GLN A 377 -14.52 2.63 11.72
N LEU A 378 -13.96 3.08 12.84
CA LEU A 378 -12.54 2.97 13.15
C LEU A 378 -12.39 1.96 14.29
N LYS A 379 -11.64 0.89 14.04
CA LYS A 379 -11.40 -0.19 15.00
C LYS A 379 -9.91 -0.39 15.23
N LEU A 380 -9.58 -0.77 16.46
CA LEU A 380 -8.36 -1.51 16.75
C LEU A 380 -8.69 -2.99 16.62
N VAL A 381 -7.95 -3.70 15.79
CA VAL A 381 -7.90 -5.16 15.78
C VAL A 381 -6.75 -5.58 16.69
N ASP A 382 -7.07 -6.37 17.70
CA ASP A 382 -6.13 -6.92 18.69
C ASP A 382 -6.68 -8.31 19.07
N SER A 383 -6.48 -9.24 18.13
CA SER A 383 -7.11 -10.55 18.13
C SER A 383 -6.29 -11.57 18.90
N THR A 384 -6.95 -12.32 19.78
CA THR A 384 -6.34 -13.44 20.50
C THR A 384 -6.39 -14.75 19.69
N THR A 385 -7.06 -14.77 18.53
CA THR A 385 -7.19 -15.97 17.70
C THR A 385 -6.59 -15.82 16.31
N GLY A 386 -6.39 -14.59 15.86
CA GLY A 386 -6.02 -14.28 14.47
C GLY A 386 -7.12 -14.60 13.46
N PRO A 387 -6.76 -14.65 12.17
CA PRO A 387 -7.65 -14.95 11.05
C PRO A 387 -8.54 -16.17 11.28
N GLY A 388 -9.79 -16.06 10.84
CA GLY A 388 -10.78 -17.11 11.01
C GLY A 388 -12.16 -16.58 11.40
N GLN A 389 -13.05 -17.51 11.76
CA GLN A 389 -14.46 -17.22 12.01
C GLN A 389 -14.68 -16.15 13.10
N ASP A 390 -13.93 -16.21 14.20
CA ASP A 390 -14.11 -15.28 15.33
C ASP A 390 -13.70 -13.84 14.94
N LEU A 391 -12.57 -13.68 14.26
CA LEU A 391 -12.11 -12.39 13.77
C LEU A 391 -13.02 -11.86 12.67
N ALA A 392 -13.36 -12.67 11.66
CA ALA A 392 -14.27 -12.28 10.59
C ALA A 392 -15.63 -11.75 11.13
N LEU A 393 -16.21 -12.44 12.11
CA LEU A 393 -17.43 -11.97 12.78
C LEU A 393 -17.24 -10.66 13.56
N ALA A 394 -16.05 -10.43 14.12
CA ALA A 394 -15.72 -9.20 14.84
C ALA A 394 -15.47 -8.01 13.90
N LEU A 395 -14.88 -8.26 12.74
CA LEU A 395 -14.70 -7.28 11.67
C LEU A 395 -16.05 -6.81 11.12
N TRP A 396 -17.00 -7.73 10.94
CA TRP A 396 -18.36 -7.42 10.47
C TRP A 396 -19.18 -6.56 11.45
N LYS A 397 -19.05 -6.80 12.76
CA LYS A 397 -19.91 -6.16 13.77
C LYS A 397 -19.52 -4.73 14.06
N ALA A 398 -20.51 -3.84 14.11
CA ALA A 398 -20.35 -2.46 14.58
C ALA A 398 -20.28 -2.35 16.11
N ALA A 399 -19.41 -3.12 16.76
CA ALA A 399 -19.27 -3.15 18.22
C ALA A 399 -17.91 -3.71 18.62
N GLU A 400 -17.50 -3.45 19.86
CA GLU A 400 -16.40 -4.17 20.50
C GLU A 400 -16.74 -5.66 20.62
N VAL A 401 -15.80 -6.51 20.23
CA VAL A 401 -15.85 -7.95 20.42
C VAL A 401 -14.64 -8.33 21.26
N GLN A 402 -14.90 -8.77 22.49
CA GLN A 402 -13.86 -9.06 23.47
C GLN A 402 -12.82 -10.05 22.93
N GLY A 403 -11.54 -9.65 22.99
CA GLY A 403 -10.41 -10.45 22.51
C GLY A 403 -10.27 -10.49 20.98
N GLN A 404 -10.97 -9.61 20.26
CA GLN A 404 -10.90 -9.52 18.80
C GLN A 404 -10.74 -8.08 18.33
N THR A 405 -11.73 -7.23 18.62
CA THR A 405 -11.75 -5.85 18.12
C THR A 405 -12.30 -4.87 19.15
N LYS A 406 -11.77 -3.65 19.14
CA LYS A 406 -12.25 -2.50 19.93
C LYS A 406 -12.71 -1.41 18.97
N LEU A 407 -13.97 -0.99 19.09
CA LEU A 407 -14.51 0.14 18.33
C LEU A 407 -14.00 1.44 18.93
N LEU A 408 -13.11 2.14 18.23
CA LEU A 408 -12.53 3.41 18.67
C LEU A 408 -13.44 4.58 18.34
N TRP A 409 -14.08 4.53 17.17
CA TRP A 409 -15.01 5.55 16.71
C TRP A 409 -15.99 4.96 15.68
N GLU A 410 -17.19 5.52 15.60
CA GLU A 410 -18.20 5.22 14.57
C GLU A 410 -18.83 6.54 14.09
N ASP A 411 -19.20 6.61 12.81
CA ASP A 411 -19.96 7.75 12.30
C ASP A 411 -21.32 7.85 13.01
N PRO A 412 -21.58 8.92 13.78
CA PRO A 412 -22.86 9.07 14.49
C PRO A 412 -24.06 9.18 13.55
N ASN A 413 -23.84 9.55 12.27
CA ASN A 413 -24.91 9.64 11.28
C ASN A 413 -25.19 8.31 10.59
N LYS A 414 -24.29 7.31 10.73
CA LYS A 414 -24.37 6.00 10.09
C LYS A 414 -24.59 6.12 8.58
N LEU A 415 -23.91 7.09 7.96
CA LEU A 415 -24.05 7.38 6.54
C LEU A 415 -23.28 6.35 5.74
N GLY A 416 -23.98 5.42 5.08
CA GLY A 416 -23.37 4.51 4.12
C GLY A 416 -22.80 5.21 2.89
N TRP A 417 -21.85 4.57 2.23
CA TRP A 417 -21.38 4.99 0.91
C TRP A 417 -22.50 4.84 -0.12
N SER A 418 -22.43 5.60 -1.21
CA SER A 418 -23.38 5.54 -2.34
C SER A 418 -22.70 4.90 -3.55
N ASP A 419 -23.47 4.13 -4.32
CA ASP A 419 -23.00 3.51 -5.57
C ASP A 419 -22.35 4.56 -6.49
N GLN A 420 -21.26 4.18 -7.15
CA GLN A 420 -20.61 4.98 -8.19
C GLN A 420 -20.38 6.44 -7.77
N THR A 421 -19.93 6.62 -6.53
CA THR A 421 -19.65 7.92 -5.93
C THR A 421 -18.23 7.90 -5.38
N ALA A 422 -17.43 8.87 -5.78
CA ALA A 422 -16.07 9.03 -5.29
C ALA A 422 -16.05 9.64 -3.89
N TYR A 423 -15.22 9.06 -3.03
CA TYR A 423 -14.96 9.58 -1.70
C TYR A 423 -13.46 9.65 -1.43
N ARG A 424 -12.94 10.86 -1.20
CA ARG A 424 -11.56 11.09 -0.81
C ARG A 424 -11.42 10.94 0.69
N TRP A 425 -10.56 10.04 1.17
CA TRP A 425 -10.19 9.97 2.58
C TRP A 425 -8.88 10.70 2.86
N GLU A 426 -8.79 11.25 4.07
CA GLU A 426 -7.56 11.77 4.65
C GLU A 426 -7.40 11.19 6.05
N LEU A 427 -6.45 10.28 6.22
CA LEU A 427 -5.98 9.80 7.51
C LEU A 427 -4.76 10.62 7.92
N LYS A 428 -4.76 11.08 9.17
CA LYS A 428 -3.57 11.55 9.88
C LYS A 428 -3.32 10.66 11.09
N HIS A 429 -2.18 9.99 11.12
CA HIS A 429 -1.76 9.13 12.22
C HIS A 429 -0.42 9.60 12.80
N LEU A 430 -0.40 9.95 14.08
CA LEU A 430 0.82 10.29 14.83
C LEU A 430 0.95 9.34 16.02
N PRO A 431 1.57 8.16 15.85
CA PRO A 431 1.59 7.13 16.87
C PRO A 431 2.30 7.55 18.17
N THR A 432 3.31 8.42 18.12
CA THR A 432 4.03 8.95 19.29
C THR A 432 3.10 9.59 20.32
N VAL A 433 2.04 10.27 19.86
CA VAL A 433 1.00 10.89 20.70
C VAL A 433 -0.34 10.17 20.64
N GLY A 434 -0.41 9.06 19.89
CA GLY A 434 -1.61 8.27 19.65
C GLY A 434 -2.70 8.97 18.85
N LEU A 435 -2.38 10.03 18.11
CA LEU A 435 -3.38 10.76 17.34
C LEU A 435 -3.81 9.95 16.13
N ILE A 436 -5.12 9.76 15.98
CA ILE A 436 -5.76 9.28 14.77
C ILE A 436 -6.84 10.28 14.39
N ARG A 437 -6.82 10.78 13.15
CA ARG A 437 -7.90 11.60 12.61
C ARG A 437 -8.22 11.18 11.18
N LEU A 438 -9.47 10.83 10.95
CA LEU A 438 -10.01 10.50 9.64
C LEU A 438 -10.98 11.59 9.19
N LYS A 439 -10.83 12.03 7.94
CA LYS A 439 -11.84 12.81 7.22
C LYS A 439 -12.20 12.12 5.92
N LEU A 440 -13.45 12.28 5.49
CA LEU A 440 -13.91 11.85 4.17
C LEU A 440 -14.70 12.95 3.47
N TYR A 441 -14.45 13.11 2.17
CA TYR A 441 -15.09 14.09 1.32
C TYR A 441 -15.82 13.41 0.16
N ALA A 442 -17.09 13.76 -0.04
CA ALA A 442 -17.85 13.41 -1.24
C ALA A 442 -17.76 14.59 -2.21
N GLY A 443 -16.93 14.47 -3.24
CA GLY A 443 -16.39 15.62 -3.97
C GLY A 443 -15.82 16.64 -2.97
N ARG A 444 -16.36 17.87 -2.96
CA ARG A 444 -15.87 18.96 -2.09
C ARG A 444 -16.47 18.97 -0.69
N GLN A 445 -17.47 18.13 -0.42
CA GLN A 445 -18.21 18.18 0.84
C GLN A 445 -17.59 17.22 1.86
N LEU A 446 -17.09 17.77 2.97
CA LEU A 446 -16.74 16.96 4.14
C LEU A 446 -18.00 16.26 4.67
N VAL A 447 -18.04 14.93 4.56
CA VAL A 447 -19.16 14.09 4.99
C VAL A 447 -18.87 13.36 6.30
N VAL A 448 -17.61 13.08 6.60
CA VAL A 448 -17.17 12.45 7.85
C VAL A 448 -15.95 13.19 8.39
N ASP A 449 -15.93 13.45 9.70
CA ASP A 449 -14.75 13.86 10.46
C ASP A 449 -14.81 13.13 11.81
N SER A 450 -13.83 12.27 12.09
CA SER A 450 -13.77 11.55 13.36
C SER A 450 -13.49 12.48 14.54
N GLY A 451 -13.01 13.70 14.28
CA GLY A 451 -12.25 14.47 15.25
C GLY A 451 -10.95 13.76 15.61
N ASN A 452 -10.33 14.20 16.71
CA ASN A 452 -9.15 13.53 17.23
C ASN A 452 -9.57 12.30 18.03
N VAL A 453 -9.23 11.11 17.54
CA VAL A 453 -9.27 9.85 18.28
C VAL A 453 -7.87 9.64 18.87
N LEU A 454 -7.81 9.16 20.11
CA LEU A 454 -6.54 8.91 20.81
C LEU A 454 -6.43 7.43 21.18
N ASP A 455 -5.46 6.75 20.61
CA ASP A 455 -5.12 5.35 20.90
C ASP A 455 -3.63 5.12 20.61
N GLN A 456 -2.92 4.41 21.49
CA GLN A 456 -1.47 4.16 21.41
C GLN A 456 -1.17 2.65 21.44
N SER A 457 -2.16 1.81 21.09
CA SER A 457 -1.99 0.37 21.12
C SER A 457 -1.02 -0.16 20.06
N LEU A 458 -0.89 0.54 18.94
CA LEU A 458 0.05 0.26 17.84
C LEU A 458 0.75 1.57 17.50
N ARG A 459 2.09 1.58 17.47
CA ARG A 459 2.90 2.79 17.32
C ARG A 459 3.63 2.90 15.97
N GLY A 460 2.97 2.38 14.93
CA GLY A 460 3.43 2.41 13.55
C GLY A 460 3.22 1.05 12.90
N GLY A 461 3.63 0.90 11.65
CA GLY A 461 3.53 -0.33 10.89
C GLY A 461 3.18 -0.08 9.43
N ARG A 462 2.63 -1.10 8.78
CA ARG A 462 2.33 -1.08 7.33
C ARG A 462 0.96 -0.48 7.03
N LEU A 463 0.78 -0.07 5.78
CA LEU A 463 -0.47 0.46 5.22
C LEU A 463 -1.04 -0.52 4.19
N GLY A 464 -2.36 -0.47 3.98
CA GLY A 464 -3.01 -1.34 3.02
C GLY A 464 -4.47 -1.00 2.77
N VAL A 465 -5.10 -1.66 1.80
CA VAL A 465 -6.53 -1.53 1.49
C VAL A 465 -7.29 -2.79 1.94
N TYR A 466 -8.58 -2.64 2.24
CA TYR A 466 -9.38 -3.70 2.86
C TYR A 466 -10.72 -3.88 2.15
N CYS A 467 -11.06 -5.12 1.83
CA CYS A 467 -12.37 -5.50 1.31
C CYS A 467 -12.98 -6.63 2.16
N TYR A 468 -14.30 -6.63 2.33
CA TYR A 468 -15.04 -7.78 2.84
C TYR A 468 -16.43 -7.84 2.21
N SER A 469 -16.62 -8.83 1.32
CA SER A 469 -17.89 -9.18 0.67
C SER A 469 -18.43 -8.10 -0.29
N GLN A 470 -17.57 -7.18 -0.73
CA GLN A 470 -17.91 -6.19 -1.76
C GLN A 470 -17.10 -6.48 -3.02
N GLN A 471 -17.66 -6.19 -4.20
CA GLN A 471 -16.99 -6.35 -5.49
C GLN A 471 -16.88 -5.01 -6.22
N ASN A 472 -16.00 -4.96 -7.24
CA ASN A 472 -15.74 -3.80 -8.11
C ASN A 472 -15.42 -2.53 -7.32
N VAL A 473 -14.43 -2.63 -6.43
CA VAL A 473 -13.95 -1.52 -5.61
C VAL A 473 -12.66 -0.99 -6.22
N ILE A 474 -12.53 0.33 -6.28
CA ILE A 474 -11.32 1.03 -6.73
C ILE A 474 -10.81 1.84 -5.54
N TRP A 475 -9.54 1.71 -5.22
CA TRP A 475 -8.77 2.61 -4.36
C TRP A 475 -7.78 3.36 -5.26
N SER A 476 -8.12 4.58 -5.63
CA SER A 476 -7.44 5.41 -6.62
C SER A 476 -6.68 6.57 -5.97
N ASP A 477 -5.66 7.08 -6.65
CA ASP A 477 -4.82 8.20 -6.20
C ASP A 477 -4.38 8.02 -4.74
N LEU A 478 -3.85 6.84 -4.43
CA LEU A 478 -3.28 6.52 -3.13
C LEU A 478 -2.04 7.39 -2.91
N VAL A 479 -1.99 8.04 -1.76
CA VAL A 479 -0.87 8.89 -1.37
C VAL A 479 -0.50 8.63 0.08
N THR A 480 0.74 8.22 0.28
CA THR A 480 1.41 8.15 1.57
C THR A 480 2.29 9.38 1.73
N LYS A 481 2.44 9.88 2.96
CA LYS A 481 3.37 10.96 3.27
C LYS A 481 3.87 10.87 4.70
N CYS A 482 5.18 10.95 4.87
CA CYS A 482 5.84 11.31 6.11
C CYS A 482 5.82 12.87 6.23
#